data_AF-A0A1B8A8B3-F1
#
_entry.id   AF-A0A1B8A8B3-F1
#
_cell.length_a   1.000
_cell.length_b   1.000
_cell.length_c   1.000
_cell.angle_alpha   90.00
_cell.angle_beta   90.00
_cell.angle_gamma   90.00
#
_symmetry.space_group_name_H-M   'P 1'
#
loop_
_entity.id
_entity.type
_entity.pdbx_description
1 polymer ?
#
loop_
_entity_poly.entity_id
_entity_poly.type
_entity_poly.pdbx_seq_one_letter_code
_entity_poly.pdbx_strand_id
1 'polypeptide(L)'
;MNFSTQQRPIVEGWVQVKVLTAFAHWTVGMCSNPARPEQHARATIFKATVIKASRVLRDLTERCGWQGLFAFNQISELDLTFQGNSIAEGDTLVLCIRLVSELLGGKLKLPTCQNALTLLAQQEQGLMNDIQSRLTEVGGYRQHRSQAFNQHVLPLCRPLVEAIGHRMAYEAAQQAGISSDVLELYERLSASKPLIYLSAQSMGKARCGDPLLDEQYESTLAQIRSESLHRDPVDDYITAPIVSEEKWNDFTNGLFCFVQPSGGKYNSKL
;
A
#
# COMPACT_ATOMS: atom_id res chain seq x y z
N MET A 1 8.42 21.06 -9.87
CA MET A 1 8.44 19.79 -10.63
C MET A 1 7.12 19.69 -11.37
N ASN A 2 7.08 19.72 -12.71
CA ASN A 2 5.84 19.92 -13.50
C ASN A 2 5.42 18.72 -14.36
N PHE A 3 6.15 17.60 -14.29
CA PHE A 3 5.85 16.42 -15.08
C PHE A 3 4.89 15.49 -14.33
N SER A 4 3.76 15.13 -14.96
CA SER A 4 2.74 14.26 -14.37
C SER A 4 3.29 12.90 -13.94
N THR A 5 4.25 12.34 -14.68
CA THR A 5 4.92 11.07 -14.35
C THR A 5 5.78 11.14 -13.08
N GLN A 6 6.18 12.33 -12.64
CA GLN A 6 6.90 12.55 -11.39
C GLN A 6 5.94 12.79 -10.22
N GLN A 7 4.78 13.39 -10.49
CA GLN A 7 3.80 13.78 -9.49
C GLN A 7 2.82 12.66 -9.12
N ARG A 8 2.51 11.75 -10.05
CA ARG A 8 1.53 10.67 -9.83
C ARG A 8 1.83 9.78 -8.61
N PRO A 9 3.07 9.29 -8.39
CA PRO A 9 3.38 8.51 -7.19
C PRO A 9 3.22 9.30 -5.88
N ILE A 10 3.42 10.62 -5.91
CA ILE A 10 3.22 11.51 -4.76
C ILE A 10 1.73 11.56 -4.40
N VAL A 11 0.87 11.76 -5.40
CA VAL A 11 -0.59 11.74 -5.21
C VAL A 11 -1.06 10.38 -4.72
N GLU A 12 -0.61 9.29 -5.34
CA GLU A 12 -0.97 7.95 -4.91
C GLU A 12 -0.58 7.70 -3.45
N GLY A 13 0.66 8.02 -3.07
CA GLY A 13 1.13 7.88 -1.69
C GLY A 13 0.29 8.70 -0.71
N TRP A 14 -0.02 9.95 -1.04
CA TRP A 14 -0.82 10.83 -0.18
C TRP A 14 -2.26 10.32 -0.01
N VAL A 15 -2.92 9.90 -1.09
CA VAL A 15 -4.28 9.34 -1.06
C VAL A 15 -4.31 8.06 -0.22
N GLN A 16 -3.32 7.17 -0.41
CA GLN A 16 -3.19 5.95 0.39
C GLN A 16 -3.02 6.28 1.88
N VAL A 17 -2.16 7.24 2.24
CA VAL A 17 -1.94 7.63 3.64
C VAL A 17 -3.23 8.18 4.28
N LYS A 18 -3.97 9.07 3.63
CA LYS A 18 -5.22 9.61 4.18
C LYS A 18 -6.23 8.50 4.49
N VAL A 19 -6.44 7.58 3.56
CA VAL A 19 -7.40 6.47 3.72
C VAL A 19 -6.91 5.44 4.74
N LEU A 20 -5.63 5.07 4.71
CA LEU A 20 -5.08 4.06 5.62
C LEU A 20 -4.94 4.56 7.05
N THR A 21 -4.73 5.86 7.28
CA THR A 21 -4.79 6.44 8.63
C THR A 21 -6.20 6.30 9.23
N ALA A 22 -7.24 6.61 8.46
CA ALA A 22 -8.63 6.36 8.90
C ALA A 22 -8.87 4.87 9.18
N PHE A 23 -8.37 3.99 8.30
CA PHE A 23 -8.49 2.55 8.47
C PHE A 23 -7.74 2.03 9.72
N ALA A 24 -6.58 2.61 10.04
CA ALA A 24 -5.82 2.27 11.24
C ALA A 24 -6.61 2.63 12.50
N HIS A 25 -7.14 3.86 12.58
CA HIS A 25 -7.98 4.30 13.71
C HIS A 25 -9.23 3.43 13.86
N TRP A 26 -9.89 3.09 12.75
CA TRP A 26 -11.05 2.20 12.78
C TRP A 26 -10.68 0.79 13.29
N THR A 27 -9.58 0.23 12.81
CA THR A 27 -9.11 -1.12 13.19
C THR A 27 -8.73 -1.19 14.68
N VAL A 28 -8.07 -0.14 15.19
CA VAL A 28 -7.70 -0.01 16.60
C VAL A 28 -8.94 0.25 17.46
N GLY A 29 -9.86 1.11 17.03
CA GLY A 29 -11.10 1.40 17.76
C GLY A 29 -12.02 0.19 17.92
N MET A 30 -11.97 -0.75 16.97
CA MET A 30 -12.70 -2.03 17.04
C MET A 30 -12.00 -3.09 17.91
N CYS A 31 -10.81 -2.80 18.46
CA CYS A 31 -10.03 -3.71 19.29
C CYS A 31 -10.50 -3.70 20.75
N SER A 32 -11.61 -4.36 21.05
CA SER A 32 -12.05 -4.52 22.45
C SER A 32 -11.19 -5.54 23.22
N ASN A 33 -10.69 -6.58 22.55
CA ASN A 33 -9.81 -7.60 23.12
C ASN A 33 -8.91 -8.20 22.01
N PRO A 34 -7.58 -8.12 22.11
CA PRO A 34 -6.65 -8.61 21.09
C PRO A 34 -6.67 -10.14 20.91
N ALA A 35 -7.15 -10.90 21.90
CA ALA A 35 -7.20 -12.37 21.83
C ALA A 35 -8.34 -12.91 20.95
N ARG A 36 -9.25 -12.05 20.48
CA ARG A 36 -10.41 -12.47 19.67
C ARG A 36 -10.00 -12.81 18.23
N PRO A 37 -10.49 -13.93 17.65
CA PRO A 37 -10.21 -14.28 16.26
C PRO A 37 -10.61 -13.19 15.27
N GLU A 38 -11.71 -12.48 15.51
CA GLU A 38 -12.17 -11.38 14.65
C GLU A 38 -11.20 -10.20 14.66
N GLN A 39 -10.52 -9.96 15.80
CA GLN A 39 -9.52 -8.92 15.90
C GLN A 39 -8.23 -9.31 15.16
N HIS A 40 -7.81 -10.57 15.29
CA HIS A 40 -6.66 -11.08 14.55
C HIS A 40 -6.90 -11.04 13.03
N ALA A 41 -8.12 -11.34 12.60
CA ALA A 41 -8.54 -11.22 11.21
C ALA A 41 -8.44 -9.77 10.70
N ARG A 42 -9.00 -8.80 11.44
CA ARG A 42 -8.89 -7.37 11.09
C ARG A 42 -7.44 -6.90 11.03
N ALA A 43 -6.61 -7.30 12.00
CA ALA A 43 -5.19 -6.97 12.00
C ALA A 43 -4.44 -7.56 10.80
N THR A 44 -4.77 -8.80 10.41
CA THR A 44 -4.23 -9.45 9.22
C THR A 44 -4.63 -8.72 7.94
N ILE A 45 -5.90 -8.34 7.81
CA ILE A 45 -6.41 -7.57 6.67
C ILE A 45 -5.69 -6.22 6.60
N PHE A 46 -5.66 -5.49 7.71
CA PHE A 46 -4.97 -4.20 7.81
C PHE A 46 -3.50 -4.30 7.38
N LYS A 47 -2.77 -5.28 7.93
CA LYS A 47 -1.37 -5.53 7.59
C LYS A 47 -1.20 -5.79 6.10
N ALA A 48 -1.98 -6.71 5.52
CA ALA A 48 -1.87 -7.04 4.10
C ALA A 48 -2.11 -5.81 3.21
N THR A 49 -3.10 -4.98 3.54
CA THR A 49 -3.40 -3.74 2.81
C THR A 49 -2.28 -2.70 2.92
N VAL A 50 -1.76 -2.46 4.13
CA VAL A 50 -0.67 -1.50 4.35
C VAL A 50 0.62 -1.94 3.64
N ILE A 51 0.99 -3.22 3.74
CA ILE A 51 2.15 -3.78 3.04
C ILE A 51 1.99 -3.71 1.51
N LYS A 52 0.76 -3.81 1.00
CA LYS A 52 0.49 -3.62 -0.42
C LYS A 52 0.66 -2.15 -0.83
N ALA A 53 0.11 -1.23 -0.05
CA ALA A 53 0.16 0.21 -0.30
C ALA A 53 1.59 0.78 -0.16
N SER A 54 2.39 0.27 0.78
CA SER A 54 3.76 0.75 1.02
C SER A 54 4.69 0.59 -0.18
N ARG A 55 4.33 -0.24 -1.17
CA ARG A 55 5.10 -0.40 -2.41
C ARG A 55 5.28 0.89 -3.20
N VAL A 56 4.40 1.89 -2.99
CA VAL A 56 4.55 3.24 -3.57
C VAL A 56 5.87 3.91 -3.15
N LEU A 57 6.47 3.51 -2.02
CA LEU A 57 7.77 4.03 -1.57
C LEU A 57 8.90 3.77 -2.57
N ARG A 58 8.82 2.69 -3.34
CA ARG A 58 9.80 2.40 -4.40
C ARG A 58 9.67 3.40 -5.55
N ASP A 59 8.45 3.67 -5.97
CA ASP A 59 8.19 4.66 -7.01
C ASP A 59 8.64 6.05 -6.55
N LEU A 60 8.35 6.42 -5.29
CA LEU A 60 8.81 7.67 -4.68
C LEU A 60 10.33 7.77 -4.60
N THR A 61 11.01 6.68 -4.21
CA THR A 61 12.47 6.59 -4.20
C THR A 61 13.05 6.91 -5.57
N GLU A 62 12.49 6.33 -6.63
CA GLU A 62 12.92 6.59 -8.01
C GLU A 62 12.63 8.04 -8.45
N ARG A 63 11.49 8.62 -8.03
CA ARG A 63 11.13 10.01 -8.38
C ARG A 63 12.08 11.02 -7.74
N CYS A 64 12.70 10.68 -6.62
CA CYS A 64 13.76 11.48 -5.98
C CYS A 64 15.16 11.23 -6.58
N GLY A 65 15.28 10.42 -7.63
CA GLY A 65 16.56 10.09 -8.26
C GLY A 65 17.55 9.45 -7.28
N TRP A 66 18.85 9.73 -7.46
CA TRP A 66 19.88 9.20 -6.57
C TRP A 66 19.71 9.66 -5.11
N GLN A 67 19.09 10.82 -4.88
CA GLN A 67 18.86 11.32 -3.53
C GLN A 67 17.79 10.50 -2.80
N GLY A 68 16.87 9.83 -3.51
CA GLY A 68 15.91 8.90 -2.89
C GLY A 68 16.59 7.65 -2.31
N LEU A 69 17.73 7.25 -2.89
CA LEU A 69 18.54 6.13 -2.42
C LEU A 69 19.52 6.54 -1.31
N PHE A 70 19.68 7.84 -1.07
CA PHE A 70 20.61 8.35 -0.08
C PHE A 70 20.04 8.16 1.33
N ALA A 71 20.74 7.37 2.15
CA ALA A 71 20.28 6.92 3.47
C ALA A 71 19.73 8.03 4.37
N PHE A 72 20.36 9.21 4.35
CA PHE A 72 19.93 10.36 5.17
C PHE A 72 18.54 10.89 4.79
N ASN A 73 18.05 10.64 3.57
CA ASN A 73 16.71 10.99 3.15
C ASN A 73 15.66 9.92 3.51
N GLN A 74 16.09 8.73 3.98
CA GLN A 74 15.30 7.68 4.63
C GLN A 74 14.17 7.03 3.80
N ILE A 75 13.94 7.43 2.55
CA ILE A 75 12.86 6.85 1.72
C ILE A 75 13.11 5.36 1.46
N SER A 76 14.34 4.99 1.07
CA SER A 76 14.73 3.59 0.85
C SER A 76 14.76 2.78 2.15
N GLU A 77 15.17 3.38 3.26
CA GLU A 77 15.17 2.75 4.58
C GLU A 77 13.75 2.45 5.08
N LEU A 78 12.80 3.35 4.79
CA LEU A 78 11.38 3.13 5.06
C LEU A 78 10.83 1.97 4.21
N ASP A 79 11.16 1.86 2.92
CA ASP A 79 10.73 0.69 2.10
C ASP A 79 11.25 -0.62 2.69
N LEU A 80 12.53 -0.66 3.09
CA LEU A 80 13.13 -1.83 3.74
C LEU A 80 12.46 -2.17 5.08
N THR A 81 12.06 -1.15 5.87
CA THR A 81 11.33 -1.34 7.12
C THR A 81 9.96 -1.97 6.87
N PHE A 82 9.21 -1.50 5.88
CA PHE A 82 7.94 -2.12 5.49
C PHE A 82 8.13 -3.54 4.94
N GLN A 83 9.22 -3.80 4.21
CA GLN A 83 9.55 -5.15 3.79
C GLN A 83 9.81 -6.06 4.99
N GLY A 84 10.52 -5.61 6.01
CA GLY A 84 10.69 -6.32 7.28
C GLY A 84 9.35 -6.63 7.95
N ASN A 85 8.46 -5.63 8.04
CA ASN A 85 7.11 -5.79 8.60
C ASN A 85 6.24 -6.78 7.82
N SER A 86 6.52 -7.01 6.53
CA SER A 86 5.79 -8.01 5.75
C SER A 86 6.05 -9.45 6.22
N ILE A 87 7.15 -9.69 6.93
CA ILE A 87 7.63 -11.00 7.40
C ILE A 87 7.49 -11.11 8.93
N ALA A 88 7.91 -10.08 9.67
CA ALA A 88 7.82 -10.02 11.12
C ALA A 88 6.37 -10.08 11.60
N GLU A 89 6.11 -10.55 12.83
CA GLU A 89 4.74 -10.69 13.37
C GLU A 89 3.81 -11.53 12.47
N GLY A 90 4.39 -12.56 11.83
CA GLY A 90 3.73 -13.47 10.92
C GLY A 90 3.87 -13.05 9.46
N ASP A 91 4.39 -13.94 8.63
CA ASP A 91 4.49 -13.71 7.19
C ASP A 91 3.12 -13.35 6.59
N THR A 92 3.06 -12.26 5.83
CA THR A 92 1.80 -11.71 5.32
C THR A 92 1.04 -12.72 4.46
N LEU A 93 1.74 -13.50 3.61
CA LEU A 93 1.08 -14.51 2.78
C LEU A 93 0.52 -15.65 3.64
N VAL A 94 1.30 -16.13 4.62
CA VAL A 94 0.86 -17.19 5.54
C VAL A 94 -0.35 -16.74 6.35
N LEU A 95 -0.37 -15.50 6.85
CA LEU A 95 -1.51 -14.94 7.56
C LEU A 95 -2.75 -14.85 6.65
N CYS A 96 -2.59 -14.40 5.40
CA CYS A 96 -3.69 -14.37 4.43
C CYS A 96 -4.24 -15.77 4.14
N ILE A 97 -3.37 -16.77 3.96
CA ILE A 97 -3.78 -18.16 3.74
C ILE A 97 -4.59 -18.69 4.92
N ARG A 98 -4.12 -18.44 6.16
CA ARG A 98 -4.83 -18.83 7.38
C ARG A 98 -6.20 -18.17 7.44
N LEU A 99 -6.26 -16.85 7.27
CA LEU A 99 -7.50 -16.08 7.31
C LEU A 99 -8.51 -16.62 6.29
N VAL A 100 -8.13 -16.74 5.02
CA VAL A 100 -9.04 -17.23 3.98
C VAL A 100 -9.47 -18.67 4.26
N SER A 101 -8.58 -19.51 4.76
CA SER A 101 -8.94 -20.88 5.16
C SER A 101 -9.99 -20.91 6.28
N GLU A 102 -9.90 -20.00 7.25
CA GLU A 102 -10.89 -19.89 8.33
C GLU A 102 -12.25 -19.35 7.82
N LEU A 103 -12.24 -18.43 6.85
CA LEU A 103 -13.45 -17.94 6.17
C LEU A 103 -14.14 -19.04 5.35
N LEU A 104 -13.39 -19.75 4.50
CA LEU A 104 -13.92 -20.85 3.69
C LEU A 104 -14.40 -22.03 4.54
N GLY A 105 -13.77 -22.25 5.70
CA GLY A 105 -14.20 -23.23 6.69
C GLY A 105 -15.39 -22.79 7.55
N GLY A 106 -15.91 -21.56 7.37
CA GLY A 106 -17.04 -21.01 8.12
C GLY A 106 -16.75 -20.75 9.61
N LYS A 107 -15.48 -20.73 10.02
CA LYS A 107 -15.05 -20.53 11.42
C LYS A 107 -15.03 -19.06 11.81
N LEU A 108 -14.92 -18.18 10.83
CA LEU A 108 -14.81 -16.75 11.00
C LEU A 108 -15.84 -16.04 10.11
N LYS A 109 -16.39 -14.93 10.62
CA LYS A 109 -17.23 -14.01 9.84
C LYS A 109 -16.62 -12.62 9.89
N LEU A 110 -16.52 -11.97 8.74
CA LEU A 110 -16.07 -10.58 8.65
C LEU A 110 -17.25 -9.61 8.70
N PRO A 111 -17.01 -8.32 8.99
CA PRO A 111 -18.02 -7.28 8.86
C PRO A 111 -18.60 -7.27 7.44
N THR A 112 -19.93 -7.19 7.36
CA THR A 112 -20.63 -7.08 6.08
C THR A 112 -20.30 -5.77 5.40
N CYS A 113 -20.20 -5.81 4.07
CA CYS A 113 -20.06 -4.60 3.26
C CYS A 113 -21.24 -3.65 3.50
N GLN A 114 -20.94 -2.37 3.66
CA GLN A 114 -21.95 -1.32 3.88
C GLN A 114 -22.59 -0.87 2.57
N ASN A 115 -21.81 -0.82 1.48
CA ASN A 115 -22.30 -0.46 0.16
C ASN A 115 -21.75 -1.39 -0.93
N ALA A 116 -22.55 -2.39 -1.30
CA ALA A 116 -22.21 -3.39 -2.30
C ALA A 116 -22.10 -2.84 -3.74
N LEU A 117 -22.49 -1.58 -3.98
CA LEU A 117 -22.42 -0.95 -5.30
C LEU A 117 -21.05 -0.33 -5.61
N THR A 118 -20.20 -0.17 -4.60
CA THR A 118 -18.82 0.32 -4.79
C THR A 118 -18.00 -0.66 -5.63
N LEU A 119 -17.08 -0.15 -6.43
CA LEU A 119 -16.20 -0.95 -7.29
C LEU A 119 -15.36 -1.91 -6.45
N LEU A 120 -14.88 -1.44 -5.29
CA LEU A 120 -14.10 -2.28 -4.36
C LEU A 120 -14.92 -3.42 -3.76
N ALA A 121 -16.19 -3.19 -3.41
CA ALA A 121 -17.06 -4.25 -2.92
C ALA A 121 -17.37 -5.28 -4.01
N GLN A 122 -17.59 -4.83 -5.25
CA GLN A 122 -17.79 -5.74 -6.39
C GLN A 122 -16.55 -6.58 -6.67
N GLN A 123 -15.36 -5.99 -6.57
CA GLN A 123 -14.08 -6.69 -6.73
C GLN A 123 -13.86 -7.75 -5.64
N GLU A 124 -14.10 -7.40 -4.37
CA GLU A 124 -14.06 -8.38 -3.26
C GLU A 124 -15.02 -9.53 -3.51
N GLN A 125 -16.28 -9.21 -3.85
CA GLN A 125 -17.31 -10.22 -4.08
C GLN A 125 -16.96 -11.13 -5.25
N GLY A 126 -16.44 -10.56 -6.35
CA GLY A 126 -15.97 -11.32 -7.50
C GLY A 126 -14.87 -12.31 -7.13
N LEU A 127 -13.85 -11.87 -6.38
CA LEU A 127 -12.77 -12.76 -5.91
C LEU A 127 -13.27 -13.84 -4.94
N MET A 128 -14.19 -13.49 -4.04
CA MET A 128 -14.78 -14.46 -3.13
C MET A 128 -15.56 -15.54 -3.89
N ASN A 129 -16.37 -15.13 -4.88
CA ASN A 129 -17.11 -16.05 -5.74
C ASN A 129 -16.16 -16.97 -6.54
N ASP A 130 -15.11 -16.42 -7.12
CA ASP A 130 -14.10 -17.18 -7.86
C ASP A 130 -13.42 -18.23 -6.97
N ILE A 131 -13.02 -17.85 -5.76
CA ILE A 131 -12.42 -18.78 -4.79
C ILE A 131 -13.42 -19.86 -4.40
N GLN A 132 -14.69 -19.52 -4.17
CA GLN A 132 -15.73 -20.49 -3.82
C GLN A 132 -16.04 -21.46 -4.96
N SER A 133 -16.04 -20.99 -6.21
CA SER A 133 -16.17 -21.86 -7.40
C SER A 133 -15.02 -22.86 -7.48
N ARG A 134 -13.77 -22.36 -7.40
CA ARG A 134 -12.57 -23.20 -7.39
C ARG A 134 -12.56 -24.17 -6.22
N LEU A 135 -13.02 -23.74 -5.05
CA LEU A 135 -13.16 -24.61 -3.88
C LEU A 135 -14.14 -25.76 -4.14
N THR A 136 -15.23 -25.49 -4.84
CA THR A 136 -16.21 -26.50 -5.24
C THR A 136 -15.61 -27.49 -6.24
N GLU A 137 -14.88 -26.98 -7.24
CA GLU A 137 -14.18 -27.79 -8.26
C GLU A 137 -13.15 -28.74 -7.64
N VAL A 138 -12.40 -28.30 -6.62
CA VAL A 138 -11.42 -29.16 -5.94
C VAL A 138 -12.04 -30.16 -4.96
N GLY A 139 -13.37 -30.21 -4.81
CA GLY A 139 -14.06 -31.14 -3.91
C GLY A 139 -14.33 -30.60 -2.50
N GLY A 140 -14.33 -29.28 -2.33
CA GLY A 140 -14.68 -28.58 -1.10
C GLY A 140 -13.55 -28.43 -0.09
N TYR A 141 -13.84 -27.75 1.03
CA TYR A 141 -12.83 -27.42 2.07
C TYR A 141 -12.17 -28.64 2.73
N ARG A 142 -12.76 -29.84 2.64
CA ARG A 142 -12.11 -31.07 3.11
C ARG A 142 -10.79 -31.35 2.38
N GLN A 143 -10.64 -30.81 1.17
CA GLN A 143 -9.44 -30.94 0.34
C GLN A 143 -8.42 -29.81 0.57
N HIS A 144 -8.51 -29.04 1.66
CA HIS A 144 -7.58 -27.92 1.95
C HIS A 144 -6.09 -28.31 2.05
N ARG A 145 -5.78 -29.60 2.20
CA ARG A 145 -4.38 -30.12 2.20
C ARG A 145 -3.97 -30.75 0.87
N SER A 146 -4.85 -30.74 -0.13
CA SER A 146 -4.59 -31.36 -1.44
C SER A 146 -3.68 -30.48 -2.30
N GLN A 147 -3.00 -31.10 -3.26
CA GLN A 147 -2.24 -30.38 -4.27
C GLN A 147 -3.14 -29.47 -5.13
N ALA A 148 -4.38 -29.89 -5.41
CA ALA A 148 -5.34 -29.10 -6.17
C ALA A 148 -5.70 -27.79 -5.44
N PHE A 149 -5.92 -27.84 -4.12
CA PHE A 149 -6.17 -26.64 -3.31
C PHE A 149 -4.94 -25.71 -3.29
N ASN A 150 -3.73 -26.27 -3.19
CA ASN A 150 -2.49 -25.51 -3.28
C ASN A 150 -2.34 -24.78 -4.62
N GLN A 151 -2.76 -25.39 -5.74
CA GLN A 151 -2.62 -24.80 -7.08
C GLN A 151 -3.72 -23.79 -7.41
N HIS A 152 -4.95 -24.01 -6.94
CA HIS A 152 -6.11 -23.24 -7.39
C HIS A 152 -6.68 -22.27 -6.35
N VAL A 153 -6.46 -22.49 -5.05
CA VAL A 153 -7.03 -21.65 -3.99
C VAL A 153 -5.96 -20.80 -3.30
N LEU A 154 -4.85 -21.39 -2.88
CA LEU A 154 -3.81 -20.66 -2.12
C LEU A 154 -3.26 -19.40 -2.82
N PRO A 155 -3.02 -19.38 -4.14
CA PRO A 155 -2.52 -18.18 -4.83
C PRO A 155 -3.46 -16.98 -4.74
N LEU A 156 -4.77 -17.24 -4.53
CA LEU A 156 -5.80 -16.23 -4.44
C LEU A 156 -6.01 -15.69 -3.01
N CYS A 157 -5.44 -16.34 -1.99
CA CYS A 157 -5.69 -15.94 -0.61
C CYS A 157 -5.20 -14.52 -0.32
N ARG A 158 -3.98 -14.16 -0.73
CA ARG A 158 -3.46 -12.80 -0.52
C ARG A 158 -4.22 -11.76 -1.35
N PRO A 159 -4.46 -11.94 -2.67
CA PRO A 159 -5.30 -11.05 -3.45
C PRO A 159 -6.68 -10.79 -2.84
N LEU A 160 -7.36 -11.83 -2.35
CA LEU A 160 -8.66 -11.67 -1.69
C LEU A 160 -8.55 -10.80 -0.44
N VAL A 161 -7.57 -11.07 0.43
CA VAL A 161 -7.40 -10.30 1.68
C VAL A 161 -7.03 -8.84 1.38
N GLU A 162 -6.20 -8.58 0.37
CA GLU A 162 -5.90 -7.22 -0.10
C GLU A 162 -7.18 -6.51 -0.58
N ALA A 163 -8.04 -7.18 -1.36
CA ALA A 163 -9.30 -6.61 -1.85
C ALA A 163 -10.29 -6.31 -0.71
N ILE A 164 -10.45 -7.24 0.23
CA ILE A 164 -11.27 -7.04 1.45
C ILE A 164 -10.78 -5.79 2.19
N GLY A 165 -9.47 -5.67 2.38
CA GLY A 165 -8.91 -4.56 3.13
C GLY A 165 -9.02 -3.23 2.41
N HIS A 166 -8.91 -3.18 1.08
CA HIS A 166 -9.18 -1.95 0.31
C HIS A 166 -10.64 -1.48 0.47
N ARG A 167 -11.62 -2.39 0.39
CA ARG A 167 -13.02 -2.05 0.66
C ARG A 167 -13.19 -1.53 2.09
N MET A 168 -12.67 -2.25 3.08
CA MET A 168 -12.78 -1.86 4.49
C MET A 168 -12.12 -0.50 4.77
N ALA A 169 -10.97 -0.22 4.14
CA ALA A 169 -10.29 1.05 4.26
C ALA A 169 -11.10 2.20 3.66
N TYR A 170 -11.70 1.99 2.47
CA TYR A 170 -12.60 2.95 1.86
C TYR A 170 -13.79 3.28 2.76
N GLU A 171 -14.47 2.25 3.29
CA GLU A 171 -15.61 2.44 4.20
C GLU A 171 -15.21 3.16 5.49
N ALA A 172 -14.06 2.83 6.07
CA ALA A 172 -13.53 3.50 7.26
C ALA A 172 -13.22 4.98 6.99
N ALA A 173 -12.62 5.29 5.83
CA ALA A 173 -12.32 6.65 5.42
C ALA A 173 -13.59 7.46 5.13
N GLN A 174 -14.61 6.84 4.53
CA GLN A 174 -15.93 7.44 4.35
C GLN A 174 -16.57 7.79 5.70
N GLN A 175 -16.52 6.89 6.68
CA GLN A 175 -17.03 7.14 8.04
C GLN A 175 -16.25 8.25 8.76
N ALA A 176 -14.95 8.37 8.50
CA ALA A 176 -14.10 9.41 9.07
C ALA A 176 -14.28 10.79 8.40
N GLY A 177 -15.11 10.90 7.35
CA GLY A 177 -15.38 12.16 6.67
C GLY A 177 -14.27 12.62 5.72
N ILE A 178 -13.47 11.69 5.18
CA ILE A 178 -12.53 12.01 4.10
C ILE A 178 -13.31 12.49 2.86
N SER A 179 -12.77 13.46 2.13
CA SER A 179 -13.43 14.07 0.98
C SER A 179 -13.75 13.04 -0.11
N SER A 180 -14.88 13.24 -0.80
CA SER A 180 -15.34 12.34 -1.88
C SER A 180 -14.30 12.20 -2.99
N ASP A 181 -13.64 13.31 -3.37
CA ASP A 181 -12.63 13.31 -4.44
C ASP A 181 -11.46 12.37 -4.13
N VAL A 182 -11.00 12.35 -2.87
CA VAL A 182 -9.92 11.49 -2.40
C VAL A 182 -10.36 10.03 -2.35
N LEU A 183 -11.60 9.79 -1.91
CA LEU A 183 -12.19 8.44 -1.88
C LEU A 183 -12.36 7.86 -3.28
N GLU A 184 -12.88 8.63 -4.23
CA GLU A 184 -13.03 8.22 -5.63
C GLU A 184 -11.67 7.90 -6.26
N LEU A 185 -10.67 8.75 -6.03
CA LEU A 185 -9.32 8.50 -6.53
C LEU A 185 -8.73 7.23 -5.88
N TYR A 186 -8.89 7.05 -4.56
CA TYR A 186 -8.47 5.83 -3.87
C TYR A 186 -9.12 4.58 -4.45
N GLU A 187 -10.43 4.61 -4.71
CA GLU A 187 -11.20 3.50 -5.27
C GLU A 187 -10.64 3.10 -6.63
N ARG A 188 -10.43 4.07 -7.52
CA ARG A 188 -9.87 3.84 -8.86
C ARG A 188 -8.45 3.31 -8.80
N LEU A 189 -7.58 3.87 -7.94
CA LEU A 189 -6.19 3.40 -7.80
C LEU A 189 -6.09 1.98 -7.26
N SER A 190 -6.96 1.65 -6.30
CA SER A 190 -6.98 0.34 -5.65
C SER A 190 -7.61 -0.73 -6.54
N ALA A 191 -8.59 -0.38 -7.37
CA ALA A 191 -9.24 -1.31 -8.30
C ALA A 191 -8.47 -1.52 -9.62
N SER A 192 -7.72 -0.52 -10.09
CA SER A 192 -7.06 -0.55 -11.40
C SER A 192 -5.78 -1.40 -11.46
N LYS A 193 -5.28 -1.93 -10.33
CA LYS A 193 -4.08 -2.78 -10.34
C LYS A 193 -4.47 -4.19 -10.78
N PRO A 194 -4.03 -4.66 -11.98
CA PRO A 194 -4.49 -5.92 -12.52
C PRO A 194 -4.13 -7.07 -11.58
N LEU A 195 -5.15 -7.78 -11.10
CA LEU A 195 -4.98 -9.07 -10.47
C LEU A 195 -4.70 -10.08 -11.58
N ILE A 196 -3.42 -10.37 -11.79
CA ILE A 196 -2.90 -11.27 -12.85
C ILE A 196 -3.59 -12.67 -12.82
N TYR A 197 -4.24 -13.03 -11.72
CA TYR A 197 -4.90 -14.33 -11.53
C TYR A 197 -6.39 -14.35 -11.91
N LEU A 198 -7.04 -13.21 -12.14
CA LEU A 198 -8.40 -13.19 -12.66
C LEU A 198 -8.39 -13.63 -14.13
N SER A 199 -9.40 -14.42 -14.53
CA SER A 199 -9.52 -14.87 -15.92
C SER A 199 -9.44 -13.68 -16.90
N ALA A 200 -8.86 -13.89 -18.08
CA ALA A 200 -8.53 -12.86 -19.07
C ALA A 200 -9.69 -11.94 -19.51
N GLN A 201 -10.92 -12.19 -19.06
CA GLN A 201 -12.11 -11.39 -19.33
C GLN A 201 -12.20 -10.10 -18.49
N SER A 202 -11.51 -10.01 -17.34
CA SER A 202 -11.51 -8.79 -16.49
C SER A 202 -10.30 -7.90 -16.71
N MET A 203 -9.50 -8.14 -17.75
CA MET A 203 -8.37 -7.29 -18.16
C MET A 203 -8.88 -6.01 -18.83
N GLY A 204 -9.61 -5.19 -18.06
CA GLY A 204 -10.00 -3.84 -18.44
C GLY A 204 -8.76 -2.96 -18.50
N LYS A 205 -8.35 -2.62 -19.74
CA LYS A 205 -7.45 -1.52 -20.15
C LYS A 205 -6.70 -0.87 -18.98
N ALA A 206 -5.39 -1.12 -18.87
CA ALA A 206 -4.49 -0.18 -18.24
C ALA A 206 -4.70 1.19 -18.91
N ARG A 207 -5.48 2.08 -18.27
CA ARG A 207 -5.88 3.37 -18.85
C ARG A 207 -4.72 4.35 -18.72
N CYS A 208 -3.81 4.27 -19.67
CA CYS A 208 -3.04 5.45 -20.08
C CYS A 208 -4.04 6.40 -20.77
N GLY A 209 -4.29 7.58 -20.19
CA GLY A 209 -5.07 8.66 -20.82
C GLY A 209 -6.58 8.69 -20.52
N ASP A 210 -7.00 8.52 -19.26
CA ASP A 210 -8.38 8.88 -18.85
C ASP A 210 -8.39 10.35 -18.38
N PRO A 211 -8.99 11.29 -19.14
CA PRO A 211 -8.95 12.72 -18.82
C PRO A 211 -9.55 13.06 -17.45
N LEU A 212 -10.54 12.29 -17.00
CA LEU A 212 -11.18 12.47 -15.70
C LEU A 212 -10.26 12.05 -14.54
N LEU A 213 -9.38 11.08 -14.76
CA LEU A 213 -8.34 10.75 -13.79
C LEU A 213 -7.34 11.90 -13.70
N ASP A 214 -6.88 12.41 -14.84
CA ASP A 214 -5.85 13.46 -14.85
C ASP A 214 -6.35 14.76 -14.17
N GLU A 215 -7.62 15.14 -14.33
CA GLU A 215 -8.23 16.27 -13.60
C GLU A 215 -8.28 16.03 -12.08
N GLN A 216 -8.68 14.84 -11.64
CA GLN A 216 -8.69 14.48 -10.22
C GLN A 216 -7.28 14.46 -9.61
N TYR A 217 -6.28 14.01 -10.38
CA TYR A 217 -4.88 14.07 -9.98
C TYR A 217 -4.41 15.51 -9.77
N GLU A 218 -4.74 16.44 -10.68
CA GLU A 218 -4.39 17.86 -10.53
C GLU A 218 -5.09 18.53 -9.35
N SER A 219 -6.38 18.24 -9.14
CA SER A 219 -7.13 18.72 -7.96
C SER A 219 -6.48 18.24 -6.66
N THR A 220 -6.12 16.94 -6.59
CA THR A 220 -5.46 16.37 -5.42
C THR A 220 -4.05 16.95 -5.22
N LEU A 221 -3.30 17.22 -6.29
CA LEU A 221 -2.01 17.92 -6.21
C LEU A 221 -2.15 19.34 -5.65
N ALA A 222 -3.19 20.07 -6.05
CA ALA A 222 -3.47 21.38 -5.50
C ALA A 222 -3.77 21.30 -4.00
N GLN A 223 -4.55 20.29 -3.57
CA GLN A 223 -4.81 20.02 -2.16
C GLN A 223 -3.52 19.71 -1.38
N ILE A 224 -2.67 18.82 -1.91
CA ILE A 224 -1.36 18.50 -1.30
C ILE A 224 -0.55 19.78 -1.10
N ARG A 225 -0.42 20.61 -2.14
CA ARG A 225 0.32 21.87 -2.06
C ARG A 225 -0.25 22.81 -1.01
N SER A 226 -1.57 22.91 -0.91
CA SER A 226 -2.24 23.74 0.09
C SER A 226 -1.99 23.23 1.51
N GLU A 227 -2.08 21.92 1.74
CA GLU A 227 -1.83 21.31 3.05
C GLU A 227 -0.35 21.44 3.46
N SER A 228 0.58 21.30 2.52
CA SER A 228 2.02 21.47 2.79
C SER A 228 2.44 22.90 3.16
N LEU A 229 1.58 23.90 2.97
CA LEU A 229 1.84 25.26 3.47
C LEU A 229 1.62 25.38 4.98
N HIS A 230 0.91 24.42 5.58
CA HIS A 230 0.65 24.38 7.00
C HIS A 230 1.65 23.43 7.66
N ARG A 231 2.16 23.84 8.83
CA ARG A 231 3.06 23.02 9.63
C ARG A 231 2.28 21.87 10.26
N ASP A 232 2.65 20.65 9.94
CA ASP A 232 2.11 19.44 10.56
C ASP A 232 3.00 19.05 11.75
N PRO A 233 2.45 18.56 12.88
CA PRO A 233 3.26 17.97 13.95
C PRO A 233 4.27 16.90 13.49
N VAL A 234 4.02 16.22 12.37
CA VAL A 234 4.97 15.27 11.77
C VAL A 234 6.23 15.96 11.28
N ASP A 235 6.17 17.24 10.87
CA ASP A 235 7.33 17.98 10.35
C ASP A 235 8.47 18.09 11.36
N ASP A 236 8.15 18.05 12.66
CA ASP A 236 9.13 18.05 13.76
C ASP A 236 9.98 16.77 13.81
N TYR A 237 9.51 15.69 13.19
CA TYR A 237 10.19 14.39 13.16
C TYR A 237 10.89 14.12 11.82
N ILE A 238 10.70 14.97 10.81
CA ILE A 238 11.32 14.80 9.50
C ILE A 238 12.78 15.30 9.54
N THR A 239 13.70 14.36 9.57
CA THR A 239 15.16 14.62 9.60
C THR A 239 15.82 14.57 8.22
N ALA A 240 15.06 14.22 7.16
CA ALA A 240 15.57 14.12 5.81
C ALA A 240 16.03 15.50 5.25
N PRO A 241 17.28 15.64 4.79
CA PRO A 241 17.78 16.92 4.29
C PRO A 241 17.17 17.36 2.95
N ILE A 242 16.65 16.43 2.13
CA ILE A 242 16.04 16.74 0.81
C ILE A 242 14.78 17.61 0.89
N VAL A 243 14.18 17.79 2.06
CA VAL A 243 12.91 18.53 2.20
C VAL A 243 13.04 20.03 1.91
N SER A 244 14.25 20.61 1.95
CA SER A 244 14.51 21.97 1.51
C SER A 244 15.93 22.14 0.99
N GLU A 245 16.14 23.11 0.11
CA GLU A 245 17.49 23.45 -0.40
C GLU A 245 18.42 23.89 0.73
N GLU A 246 17.91 24.63 1.71
CA GLU A 246 18.66 25.06 2.90
C GLU A 246 19.18 23.86 3.70
N LYS A 247 18.31 22.93 4.11
CA LYS A 247 18.70 21.73 4.86
C LYS A 247 19.65 20.84 4.07
N TRP A 248 19.45 20.75 2.76
CA TRP A 248 20.35 20.01 1.88
C TRP A 248 21.74 20.64 1.84
N ASN A 249 21.83 21.95 1.65
CA ASN A 249 23.10 22.67 1.62
C ASN A 249 23.83 22.56 2.97
N ASP A 250 23.13 22.79 4.08
CA ASP A 250 23.70 22.65 5.43
C ASP A 250 24.24 21.25 5.67
N PHE A 251 23.48 20.22 5.28
CA PHE A 251 23.92 18.84 5.38
C PHE A 251 25.18 18.59 4.55
N THR A 252 25.20 18.99 3.27
CA THR A 252 26.36 18.77 2.39
C THR A 252 27.60 19.53 2.84
N ASN A 253 27.45 20.75 3.35
CA ASN A 253 28.55 21.55 3.91
C ASN A 253 29.11 20.96 5.21
N GLY A 254 28.29 20.18 5.94
CA GLY A 254 28.70 19.47 7.14
C GLY A 254 29.41 18.14 6.89
N LEU A 255 29.45 17.64 5.66
CA LEU A 255 30.10 16.37 5.35
C LEU A 255 31.63 16.48 5.40
N PHE A 256 32.28 15.47 5.98
CA PHE A 256 33.73 15.37 5.97
C PHE A 256 34.25 15.15 4.55
N CYS A 257 34.99 16.14 4.04
CA CYS A 257 35.71 16.00 2.78
C CYS A 257 37.06 15.31 3.03
N PHE A 258 37.35 14.27 2.25
CA PHE A 258 38.70 13.72 2.19
C PHE A 258 39.62 14.73 1.53
N VAL A 259 40.53 15.32 2.31
CA VAL A 259 41.57 16.19 1.77
C VAL A 259 42.65 15.30 1.15
N GLN A 260 43.01 15.56 -0.11
CA GLN A 260 44.11 14.87 -0.76
C GLN A 260 45.37 15.03 0.10
N PRO A 261 46.13 13.97 0.40
CA PRO A 261 47.34 14.10 1.20
C PRO A 261 48.31 15.04 0.49
N SER A 262 48.63 16.16 1.13
CA SER A 262 49.61 17.13 0.66
C SER A 262 51.00 16.47 0.68
N GLY A 263 51.43 15.96 -0.48
CA GLY A 263 52.86 15.69 -0.74
C GLY A 263 53.33 14.25 -0.94
N GLY A 264 52.48 13.30 -1.32
CA GLY A 264 52.94 11.97 -1.76
C GLY A 264 53.02 11.88 -3.28
N LYS A 265 54.23 11.88 -3.88
CA LYS A 265 54.44 11.58 -5.31
C LYS A 265 53.82 10.20 -5.63
N TYR A 266 52.65 10.18 -6.25
CA TYR A 266 52.12 8.99 -6.88
C TYR A 266 52.99 8.70 -8.12
N ASN A 267 53.95 7.78 -7.98
CA ASN A 267 54.53 7.11 -9.14
C ASN A 267 53.45 6.17 -9.69
N SER A 268 52.73 6.61 -10.70
CA SER A 268 51.86 5.74 -11.49
C SER A 268 52.72 4.70 -12.21
N LYS A 269 52.84 3.52 -11.60
CA LYS A 269 53.03 2.27 -12.36
C LYS A 269 51.72 1.49 -12.27
N LEU A 270 50.91 1.64 -13.30
CA LEU A 270 50.10 0.62 -13.97
C LEU A 270 49.44 1.27 -15.18
#